data_AF-A0A7J3EKI4-F1
#
_entry.id   AF-A0A7J3EKI4-F1
#
_cell.length_a   1.000
_cell.length_b   1.000
_cell.length_c   1.000
_cell.angle_alpha   90.00
_cell.angle_beta   90.00
_cell.angle_gamma   90.00
#
_symmetry.space_group_name_H-M   'P 1'
#
loop_
_entity.id
_entity.type
_entity.pdbx_description
1 polymer ?
#
loop_
_entity_poly.entity_id
_entity_poly.type
_entity_poly.pdbx_seq_one_letter_code
_entity_poly.pdbx_strand_id
1 'polypeptide(L)'
;GVFFDLVASIAMLRFPNFYTRLHAATVGSIGGAFLPIIGVALVAAGSDFLGSYRWFLCGASLVIAFIELLLAGAGSHALARATHRAKAAPTKPIIVDHLEEDRGKGEI
;
A
#
# COMPACT_ATOMS: atom_id res chain seq x y z
N GLY A 1 -8.51 -8.67 -4.46
CA GLY A 1 -7.43 -9.01 -5.39
C GLY A 1 -7.64 -8.34 -6.71
N VAL A 2 -7.91 -9.13 -7.76
CA VAL A 2 -7.85 -8.68 -9.16
C VAL A 2 -8.54 -7.35 -9.47
N PHE A 3 -9.75 -7.12 -8.94
CA PHE A 3 -10.46 -5.85 -9.14
C PHE A 3 -9.67 -4.65 -8.58
N PHE A 4 -9.14 -4.78 -7.36
CA PHE A 4 -8.34 -3.72 -6.72
C PHE A 4 -7.01 -3.52 -7.44
N ASP A 5 -6.35 -4.58 -7.90
CA ASP A 5 -5.10 -4.46 -8.67
C ASP A 5 -5.30 -3.78 -10.02
N LEU A 6 -6.40 -4.09 -10.72
CA LEU A 6 -6.75 -3.45 -11.98
C LEU A 6 -7.05 -1.96 -11.78
N VAL A 7 -7.86 -1.63 -10.77
CA VAL A 7 -8.18 -0.24 -10.42
C VAL A 7 -6.92 0.52 -10.01
N ALA A 8 -6.07 -0.06 -9.16
CA ALA A 8 -4.81 0.53 -8.73
C ALA A 8 -3.87 0.78 -9.92
N SER A 9 -3.77 -0.18 -10.84
CA SER A 9 -2.95 -0.06 -12.05
C SER A 9 -3.43 1.08 -12.96
N ILE A 10 -4.74 1.17 -13.19
CA ILE A 10 -5.34 2.25 -13.99
C ILE A 10 -5.17 3.60 -13.28
N ALA A 11 -5.39 3.65 -11.97
CA ALA A 11 -5.21 4.84 -11.16
C ALA A 11 -3.76 5.33 -11.18
N MET A 12 -2.78 4.43 -11.16
CA MET A 12 -1.36 4.76 -11.24
C MET A 12 -0.97 5.45 -12.56
N LEU A 13 -1.65 5.12 -13.67
CA LEU A 13 -1.46 5.75 -14.98
C LEU A 13 -2.24 7.07 -15.12
N ARG A 14 -3.42 7.17 -14.49
CA ARG A 14 -4.31 8.33 -14.64
C ARG A 14 -4.03 9.46 -13.65
N PHE A 15 -3.41 9.16 -12.52
CA PHE A 15 -3.19 10.15 -11.47
C PHE A 15 -2.04 11.11 -11.79
N PRO A 16 -2.26 12.44 -11.66
CA PRO A 16 -1.29 13.45 -12.09
C PRO A 16 -0.17 13.70 -11.07
N ASN A 17 -0.39 13.40 -9.78
CA ASN A 17 0.54 13.72 -8.70
C ASN A 17 1.18 12.44 -8.12
N PHE A 18 2.45 12.51 -7.74
CA PHE A 18 3.15 11.44 -7.04
C PHE A 18 2.41 10.97 -5.79
N TYR A 19 1.90 11.86 -4.94
CA TYR A 19 1.19 11.46 -3.72
C TYR A 19 -0.11 10.71 -4.02
N THR A 20 -0.84 11.12 -5.06
CA THR A 20 -2.03 10.39 -5.52
C THR A 20 -1.68 9.03 -6.11
N ARG A 21 -0.56 8.91 -6.84
CA ARG A 21 -0.05 7.63 -7.35
C ARG A 21 0.43 6.72 -6.22
N LEU A 22 1.03 7.28 -5.19
CA LEU A 22 1.43 6.55 -3.98
C LEU A 22 0.21 6.03 -3.22
N HIS A 23 -0.87 6.80 -3.15
CA HIS A 23 -2.14 6.34 -2.61
C HIS A 23 -2.76 5.20 -3.46
N ALA A 24 -2.74 5.32 -4.80
CA ALA A 24 -3.16 4.21 -5.66
C ALA A 24 -2.34 2.94 -5.41
N ALA A 25 -1.02 3.07 -5.21
CA ALA A 25 -0.14 1.96 -4.93
C ALA A 25 -0.51 1.25 -3.61
N THR A 26 -0.81 1.99 -2.54
CA THR A 26 -1.22 1.37 -1.27
C THR A 26 -2.60 0.71 -1.33
N VAL A 27 -3.55 1.28 -2.09
CA VAL A 27 -4.83 0.63 -2.40
C VAL A 27 -4.61 -0.70 -3.13
N GLY A 28 -3.64 -0.74 -4.06
CA GLY A 28 -3.19 -1.96 -4.72
C GLY A 28 -2.58 -2.98 -3.75
N SER A 29 -1.61 -2.60 -2.91
CA SER A 29 -1.03 -3.54 -1.93
C SER A 29 -2.08 -4.10 -0.95
N ILE A 30 -2.94 -3.26 -0.36
CA ILE A 30 -3.92 -3.73 0.62
C ILE A 30 -5.10 -4.47 -0.04
N GLY A 31 -5.72 -3.88 -1.06
CA GLY A 31 -6.89 -4.49 -1.71
C GLY A 31 -6.54 -5.62 -2.69
N GLY A 32 -5.38 -5.49 -3.34
CA GLY A 32 -4.85 -6.37 -4.37
C GLY A 32 -4.07 -7.54 -3.82
N ALA A 33 -3.13 -7.33 -2.89
CA ALA A 33 -2.32 -8.41 -2.32
C ALA A 33 -2.84 -8.92 -0.97
N PHE A 34 -3.06 -8.05 0.03
CA PHE A 34 -3.45 -8.48 1.37
C PHE A 34 -4.80 -9.23 1.39
N LEU A 35 -5.84 -8.72 0.74
CA LEU A 35 -7.16 -9.38 0.71
C LEU A 35 -7.12 -10.81 0.11
N PRO A 36 -6.49 -11.06 -1.05
CA PRO A 36 -6.32 -12.43 -1.53
C PRO A 36 -5.51 -13.33 -0.63
N ILE A 37 -4.46 -12.84 0.03
CA ILE A 37 -3.66 -13.65 0.94
C ILE A 37 -4.53 -14.13 2.12
N ILE A 38 -5.39 -13.27 2.66
CA ILE A 38 -6.40 -13.68 3.66
C ILE A 38 -7.37 -14.71 3.08
N GLY A 39 -7.82 -14.52 1.83
CA GLY A 39 -8.64 -15.50 1.12
C GLY A 39 -7.96 -16.86 1.00
N VAL A 40 -6.66 -16.90 0.69
CA VAL A 40 -5.85 -18.12 0.63
C VAL A 40 -5.78 -18.78 2.01
N ALA A 41 -5.61 -18.00 3.09
CA ALA A 41 -5.60 -18.55 4.45
C ALA A 41 -6.93 -19.25 4.80
N LEU A 42 -8.06 -18.63 4.44
CA LEU A 42 -9.40 -19.19 4.66
C LEU A 42 -9.65 -20.44 3.81
N VAL A 43 -9.31 -20.40 2.52
CA VAL A 43 -9.44 -21.55 1.62
C VAL A 43 -8.54 -22.70 2.06
N ALA A 44 -7.30 -22.40 2.45
CA ALA A 44 -6.38 -23.39 3.01
C ALA A 44 -7.04 -24.05 4.21
N ALA A 45 -7.53 -23.28 5.20
CA ALA A 45 -8.20 -23.79 6.40
C ALA A 45 -9.46 -24.64 6.11
N GLY A 46 -10.18 -24.40 5.02
CA GLY A 46 -11.33 -25.21 4.60
C GLY A 46 -10.99 -26.44 3.75
N SER A 47 -9.76 -26.57 3.26
CA SER A 47 -9.40 -27.61 2.27
C SER A 47 -8.88 -28.89 2.92
N ASP A 48 -9.78 -29.85 3.17
CA ASP A 48 -9.42 -31.14 3.80
C ASP A 48 -8.46 -32.01 2.98
N PHE A 49 -8.47 -31.87 1.65
CA PHE A 49 -7.56 -32.58 0.74
C PHE A 49 -6.07 -32.31 1.02
N LEU A 50 -5.76 -31.19 1.69
CA LEU A 50 -4.40 -30.74 1.96
C LEU A 50 -3.76 -31.40 3.20
N GLY A 51 -4.55 -32.17 3.99
CA GLY A 51 -4.08 -32.85 5.19
C GLY A 51 -3.38 -31.91 6.17
N SER A 52 -2.21 -32.31 6.70
CA SER A 52 -1.42 -31.51 7.66
C SER A 52 -0.85 -30.22 7.07
N TYR A 53 -0.67 -30.14 5.74
CA TYR A 53 -0.11 -28.96 5.07
C TYR A 53 -1.04 -27.74 5.12
N ARG A 54 -2.33 -27.98 5.37
CA ARG A 54 -3.35 -26.95 5.56
C ARG A 54 -2.97 -25.89 6.58
N TRP A 55 -2.54 -26.31 7.76
CA TRP A 55 -2.23 -25.41 8.86
C TRP A 55 -0.95 -24.62 8.61
N PHE A 56 0.03 -25.25 7.94
CA PHE A 56 1.24 -24.57 7.50
C PHE A 56 0.92 -23.46 6.50
N LEU A 57 0.11 -23.74 5.48
CA LEU A 57 -0.27 -22.75 4.48
C LEU A 57 -1.12 -21.62 5.07
N CYS A 58 -2.09 -21.95 5.92
CA CYS A 58 -2.87 -20.94 6.64
C CYS A 58 -1.98 -20.03 7.49
N GLY A 59 -1.08 -20.61 8.29
CA GLY A 59 -0.15 -19.86 9.13
C GLY A 59 0.81 -18.98 8.32
N ALA A 60 1.41 -19.53 7.26
CA ALA A 60 2.31 -18.79 6.38
C ALA A 60 1.59 -17.61 5.70
N SER A 61 0.37 -17.81 5.19
CA SER A 61 -0.44 -16.75 4.59
C SER A 61 -0.75 -15.64 5.60
N LEU A 62 -1.11 -15.96 6.84
CA LEU A 62 -1.37 -14.95 7.87
C LEU A 62 -0.13 -14.14 8.22
N VAL A 63 1.04 -14.79 8.35
CA VAL A 63 2.31 -14.10 8.61
C VAL A 63 2.66 -13.15 7.46
N ILE A 64 2.54 -13.61 6.21
CA ILE A 64 2.81 -12.77 5.04
C ILE A 64 1.81 -11.59 4.98
N ALA A 65 0.53 -11.83 5.24
CA ALA A 65 -0.47 -10.77 5.28
C ALA A 65 -0.15 -9.70 6.34
N PHE A 66 0.31 -10.12 7.52
CA PHE A 66 0.72 -9.20 8.58
C PHE A 66 1.94 -8.36 8.16
N ILE A 67 2.94 -8.99 7.56
CA ILE A 67 4.14 -8.29 7.05
C ILE A 67 3.75 -7.28 5.95
N GLU A 68 2.89 -7.69 5.01
CA GLU A 68 2.42 -6.82 3.92
C GLU A 68 1.69 -5.58 4.47
N LEU A 69 0.86 -5.75 5.49
CA LEU A 69 0.16 -4.64 6.15
C LEU A 69 1.13 -3.62 6.75
N LEU A 70 2.15 -4.10 7.46
CA LEU A 70 3.19 -3.24 8.03
C LEU A 70 4.00 -2.54 6.94
N LEU A 71 4.39 -3.27 5.90
CA LEU A 71 5.24 -2.78 4.83
C LEU A 71 4.51 -1.73 3.96
N ALA A 72 3.23 -1.93 3.66
CA ALA A 72 2.43 -0.97 2.90
C ALA A 72 2.33 0.39 3.64
N GLY A 73 2.10 0.35 4.97
CA GLY A 73 2.09 1.55 5.81
C GLY A 73 3.48 2.21 5.89
N ALA A 74 4.48 1.48 6.39
CA ALA A 74 5.82 2.02 6.59
C ALA A 74 6.47 2.50 5.28
N GLY A 75 6.30 1.75 4.19
CA GLY A 75 6.84 2.06 2.87
C GLY A 75 6.26 3.35 2.30
N SER A 76 4.94 3.54 2.38
CA SER A 76 4.30 4.77 1.89
C SER A 76 4.72 6.00 2.69
N HIS A 77 4.81 5.91 4.02
CA HIS A 77 5.32 6.99 4.86
C HIS A 77 6.79 7.34 4.54
N ALA A 78 7.65 6.32 4.41
CA ALA A 78 9.06 6.51 4.09
C ALA A 78 9.25 7.16 2.71
N LEU A 79 8.52 6.68 1.69
CA LEU A 79 8.53 7.24 0.35
C LEU A 79 8.04 8.69 0.33
N ALA A 80 6.87 8.97 0.91
CA ALA A 80 6.31 10.32 0.95
C ALA A 80 7.25 11.32 1.63
N ARG A 81 7.89 10.92 2.75
CA ARG A 81 8.87 11.75 3.45
C ARG A 81 10.14 11.97 2.62
N ALA A 82 10.66 10.93 1.99
CA ALA A 82 11.86 11.00 1.16
C ALA A 82 11.65 11.90 -0.06
N THR A 83 10.55 11.73 -0.79
CA THR A 83 10.24 12.54 -1.97
C THR A 83 9.97 13.99 -1.61
N HIS A 84 9.28 14.26 -0.51
CA HIS A 84 9.06 15.62 0.00
C HIS A 84 10.39 16.30 0.37
N ARG A 85 11.25 15.61 1.12
CA ARG A 85 12.55 16.16 1.54
C ARG A 85 13.50 16.39 0.36
N ALA A 86 13.49 15.50 -0.63
CA ALA A 86 14.34 15.61 -1.81
C ALA A 86 13.82 16.58 -2.88
N LYS A 87 12.59 17.13 -2.73
CA LYS A 87 11.88 17.90 -3.76
C LYS A 87 11.88 17.19 -5.13
N ALA A 88 11.88 15.85 -5.10
CA ALA A 88 12.14 15.00 -6.27
C ALA A 88 10.91 14.77 -7.15
N ALA A 89 9.71 15.05 -6.63
CA ALA A 89 8.47 14.91 -7.37
C ALA A 89 7.75 16.27 -7.45
N PRO A 90 7.19 16.63 -8.62
CA PRO A 90 6.37 17.84 -8.73
C PRO A 90 5.16 17.68 -7.82
N THR A 91 5.06 18.57 -6.84
CA THR A 91 3.94 18.66 -5.91
C THR A 91 2.67 19.20 -6.56
N LYS A 92 2.75 19.74 -7.78
CA LYS A 92 1.61 20.32 -8.48
C LYS A 92 0.78 19.24 -9.19
N PRO A 93 -0.57 19.29 -9.15
CA PRO A 93 -1.40 20.27 -8.47
C PRO A 93 -1.64 19.89 -6.99
N ILE A 94 -1.08 20.66 -6.07
CA ILE A 94 -1.47 20.68 -4.65
C ILE A 94 -2.10 22.06 -4.41
N ILE A 95 -3.30 22.08 -3.84
CA ILE A 95 -4.08 23.31 -3.60
C ILE A 95 -3.62 23.98 -2.30
N VAL A 96 -3.24 23.19 -1.30
CA VAL A 96 -2.79 23.66 0.02
C VAL A 96 -1.67 22.76 0.53
N ASP A 97 -0.55 23.37 0.94
CA ASP A 97 0.58 22.68 1.56
C ASP A 97 0.90 23.30 2.93
N HIS A 98 0.29 22.75 3.98
CA HIS A 98 0.54 23.19 5.35
C HIS A 98 1.97 22.89 5.85
N LEU A 99 2.70 21.94 5.22
CA LEU A 99 4.07 21.61 5.62
C LEU A 99 5.06 22.70 5.17
N GLU A 100 4.84 23.29 4.00
CA GLU A 100 5.62 24.47 3.55
C GLU A 100 5.25 25.71 4.38
N GLU A 101 3.96 25.91 4.69
CA GLU A 101 3.49 27.03 5.54
C GLU A 101 4.13 27.01 6.94
N ASP A 102 4.19 25.84 7.59
CA ASP A 102 4.78 25.70 8.92
C ASP A 102 6.30 25.83 8.91
N ARG A 103 6.97 25.41 7.82
CA ARG A 103 8.42 25.64 7.66
C ARG A 103 8.75 27.11 7.45
N GLY A 104 7.95 27.83 6.68
CA GLY A 104 8.13 29.28 6.46
C GLY A 104 7.87 30.14 7.71
N LYS A 105 7.02 29.66 8.63
CA LYS A 105 6.79 30.32 9.94
C LYS A 105 7.91 30.11 10.96
N GLY A 106 8.81 29.15 10.73
CA GLY A 106 9.95 28.87 11.62
C GLY A 106 11.25 29.59 11.25
N GLU A 107 11.28 30.34 10.15
CA GLU A 107 12.44 31.12 9.66
C GLU A 107 12.30 32.64 9.90
N ILE A 108 11.42 33.06 10.81
CA ILE A 108 11.25 34.46 11.27
C ILE A 108 11.59 34.63 12.74
#